data_AF-A0A1B6KJT6-F1
#
_entry.id   AF-A0A1B6KJT6-F1
#
_cell.length_a   1.000
_cell.length_b   1.000
_cell.length_c   1.000
_cell.angle_alpha   90.00
_cell.angle_beta   90.00
_cell.angle_gamma   90.00
#
_symmetry.space_group_name_H-M   'P 1'
#
loop_
_entity.id
_entity.type
_entity.pdbx_description
1 polymer ?
#
loop_
_entity_poly.entity_id
_entity_poly.type
_entity_poly.pdbx_seq_one_letter_code
_entity_poly.pdbx_strand_id
1 'polypeptide(L)'
;FERTNLIIATIPYRYDLRADSPENKLIKETNSLIRQETYDHPHIQLVDIFLFQRWYHTRHGFHLNKKGKILLSKEILTKIELAQVNVHKVTEQKSHGNVFDPEEV
;
A
#
# COMPACT_ATOMS: atom_id res chain seq x y z
N PHE A 1 -9.67 8.47 -9.89
CA PHE A 1 -9.30 7.05 -9.89
C PHE A 1 -10.24 6.17 -9.06
N GLU A 2 -11.51 6.58 -8.88
CA GLU A 2 -12.44 5.96 -7.90
C GLU A 2 -12.92 4.54 -8.24
N ARG A 3 -12.55 4.02 -9.41
CA ARG A 3 -12.92 2.67 -9.89
C ARG A 3 -11.70 1.79 -10.14
N THR A 4 -10.58 2.10 -9.50
CA THR A 4 -9.33 1.35 -9.63
C THR A 4 -8.79 1.00 -8.26
N ASN A 5 -8.54 -0.29 -8.04
CA ASN A 5 -7.79 -0.73 -6.86
C ASN A 5 -6.34 -0.31 -7.03
N LEU A 6 -5.89 0.62 -6.18
CA LEU A 6 -4.54 1.16 -6.26
C LEU A 6 -3.69 0.61 -5.11
N ILE A 7 -2.52 0.08 -5.44
CA ILE A 7 -1.51 -0.31 -4.45
C ILE A 7 -0.34 0.63 -4.62
N ILE A 8 -0.02 1.41 -3.58
CA ILE A 8 1.12 2.33 -3.56
C ILE A 8 2.16 1.77 -2.59
N ALA A 9 3.43 1.90 -2.94
CA ALA A 9 4.54 1.60 -2.03
C ALA A 9 5.25 2.89 -1.62
N THR A 10 5.77 2.92 -0.39
CA THR A 10 6.75 3.94 0.00
C THR A 10 8.04 3.78 -0.80
N ILE A 11 8.90 4.79 -0.83
CA ILE A 11 10.27 4.69 -1.36
C ILE A 11 11.13 3.96 -0.32
N PRO A 12 11.92 2.94 -0.69
CA PRO A 12 12.69 2.17 0.29
C PRO A 12 13.83 3.01 0.87
N TYR A 13 14.22 2.72 2.12
CA TYR A 13 15.38 3.35 2.75
C TYR A 13 16.68 3.00 2.00
N ARG A 14 17.57 3.99 1.82
CA ARG A 14 18.86 3.83 1.14
C ARG A 14 19.96 3.45 2.14
N TYR A 15 20.14 2.15 2.36
CA TYR A 15 21.20 1.63 3.23
C TYR A 15 22.61 1.71 2.65
N ASP A 16 22.71 2.04 1.36
CA ASP A 16 23.97 2.37 0.69
C ASP A 16 24.46 3.78 1.02
N LEU A 17 23.60 4.62 1.61
CA LEU A 17 23.90 5.99 2.02
C LEU A 17 23.97 6.10 3.55
N ARG A 18 24.54 7.21 4.02
CA ARG A 18 24.49 7.55 5.45
C ARG A 18 23.06 7.85 5.87
N ALA A 19 22.75 7.63 7.14
CA ALA A 19 21.41 7.88 7.68
C ALA A 19 21.00 9.36 7.65
N ASP A 20 21.97 10.27 7.72
CA ASP A 20 21.76 11.71 7.66
C ASP A 20 21.87 12.29 6.24
N SER A 21 21.96 11.44 5.21
CA SER A 21 22.10 11.91 3.83
C SER A 21 20.86 12.71 3.39
N PRO A 22 21.03 13.73 2.53
CA PRO A 22 19.91 14.50 1.99
C PRO A 22 18.85 13.62 1.31
N GLU A 23 19.26 12.55 0.64
CA GLU A 23 18.37 11.60 -0.03
C GLU A 23 17.50 10.85 0.98
N ASN A 24 18.08 10.34 2.06
CA ASN A 24 17.29 9.65 3.09
C ASN A 24 16.32 10.60 3.81
N LYS A 25 16.68 11.88 3.98
CA LYS A 25 15.76 12.92 4.49
C LYS A 25 14.59 13.14 3.52
N LEU A 26 14.87 13.35 2.24
CA LEU A 26 13.84 13.54 1.22
C LEU A 26 12.94 12.32 1.04
N ILE A 27 13.51 11.11 1.10
CA ILE A 27 12.76 9.85 1.10
C ILE A 27 11.79 9.81 2.29
N LYS A 28 12.25 10.18 3.49
CA LYS A 28 11.40 10.21 4.69
C LYS A 28 10.25 11.20 4.54
N GLU A 29 10.53 12.41 4.06
CA GLU A 29 9.53 13.46 3.80
C GLU A 29 8.50 13.01 2.76
N THR A 30 8.96 12.47 1.64
CA THR A 30 8.11 11.96 0.56
C THR A 30 7.23 10.81 1.05
N ASN A 31 7.78 9.91 1.85
CA ASN A 31 7.04 8.80 2.42
C ASN A 31 5.99 9.24 3.44
N SER A 32 6.19 10.36 4.14
CA SER A 32 5.14 10.94 4.97
C SER A 32 3.95 11.39 4.14
N LEU A 33 4.20 12.03 2.99
CA LEU A 33 3.14 12.42 2.04
C LEU A 33 2.42 11.20 1.47
N ILE A 34 3.17 10.17 1.02
CA ILE A 34 2.58 8.93 0.52
C ILE A 34 1.65 8.30 1.57
N ARG A 35 2.09 8.22 2.84
CA ARG A 35 1.26 7.67 3.92
C ARG A 35 -0.01 8.48 4.15
N GLN A 36 0.10 9.80 4.14
CA GLN A 36 -1.05 10.69 4.29
C GLN A 36 -2.07 10.47 3.16
N GLU A 37 -1.63 10.49 1.91
CA GLU A 37 -2.49 10.25 0.74
C GLU A 37 -3.18 8.87 0.82
N THR A 38 -2.46 7.83 1.24
CA THR A 38 -3.07 6.50 1.41
C THR A 38 -4.06 6.42 2.57
N TYR A 39 -3.89 7.24 3.61
CA TYR A 39 -4.80 7.30 4.75
C TYR A 39 -6.11 8.00 4.38
N ASP A 40 -6.02 9.10 3.63
CA ASP A 40 -7.17 9.91 3.21
C ASP A 40 -8.04 9.21 2.13
N HIS A 41 -7.51 8.15 1.52
CA HIS A 41 -8.14 7.43 0.41
C HIS A 41 -8.26 5.91 0.67
N PRO A 42 -9.38 5.42 1.24
CA PRO A 42 -9.53 4.01 1.66
C PRO A 42 -9.43 2.96 0.55
N HIS A 43 -9.63 3.36 -0.72
CA HIS A 43 -9.48 2.49 -1.88
C HIS A 43 -8.00 2.24 -2.27
N ILE A 44 -7.08 2.97 -1.65
CA ILE A 44 -5.64 2.82 -1.85
C ILE A 44 -5.09 1.91 -0.75
N GLN A 45 -4.33 0.90 -1.16
CA GLN A 45 -3.61 0.02 -0.24
C GLN A 45 -2.14 0.42 -0.19
N LEU A 46 -1.58 0.55 1.01
CA LEU A 46 -0.17 0.89 1.21
C LEU A 46 0.70 -0.36 1.43
N VAL A 47 1.85 -0.41 0.76
CA VAL A 47 2.96 -1.33 1.04
C VAL A 47 4.16 -0.53 1.55
N ASP A 48 4.44 -0.59 2.85
CA ASP A 48 5.47 0.25 3.46
C ASP A 48 6.88 -0.39 3.39
N ILE A 49 7.50 -0.34 2.22
CA ILE A 49 8.85 -0.90 2.00
C ILE A 49 9.97 -0.08 2.66
N PHE A 50 9.70 1.16 3.10
CA PHE A 50 10.66 1.94 3.89
C PHE A 50 11.00 1.26 5.23
N LEU A 51 10.06 0.47 5.78
CA LEU A 51 10.26 -0.27 7.03
C LEU A 51 11.09 -1.56 6.84
N PHE A 52 11.47 -1.90 5.60
CA PHE A 52 12.29 -3.08 5.36
C PHE A 52 13.66 -2.88 5.98
N GLN A 53 14.01 -3.80 6.88
CA GLN A 53 15.29 -3.82 7.57
C GLN A 53 16.46 -4.10 6.61
N ARG A 54 17.67 -3.70 7.02
CA ARG A 54 18.92 -3.83 6.24
C ARG A 54 19.13 -5.22 5.63
N TRP A 55 18.73 -6.28 6.33
CA TRP A 55 18.91 -7.67 5.90
C TRP A 55 17.97 -8.09 4.75
N TYR A 56 17.01 -7.26 4.35
CA TYR A 56 16.19 -7.44 3.14
C TYR A 56 16.81 -6.81 1.89
N HIS A 57 17.94 -6.10 2.02
CA HIS A 57 18.64 -5.44 0.92
C HIS A 57 19.88 -6.22 0.49
N THR A 58 20.37 -5.95 -0.73
CA THR A 58 21.64 -6.50 -1.24
C THR A 58 22.81 -6.01 -0.40
N ARG A 59 24.01 -6.57 -0.62
CA ARG A 59 25.22 -6.12 0.08
C ARG A 59 25.47 -4.62 -0.11
N HIS A 60 25.16 -4.05 -1.27
CA HIS A 60 25.33 -2.61 -1.50
C HIS A 60 24.30 -1.77 -0.73
N GLY A 61 23.09 -2.27 -0.46
CA GLY A 61 22.07 -1.57 0.33
C GLY A 61 20.99 -0.86 -0.50
N PHE A 62 21.24 -0.62 -1.78
CA PHE A 62 20.30 0.06 -2.67
C PHE A 62 19.10 -0.82 -3.10
N HIS A 63 19.37 -2.07 -3.49
CA HIS A 63 18.36 -2.97 -4.04
C HIS A 63 17.85 -3.98 -2.99
N LEU A 64 16.65 -4.53 -3.18
CA LEU A 64 16.16 -5.67 -2.42
C LEU A 64 16.87 -6.97 -2.82
N ASN A 65 17.27 -7.76 -1.82
CA ASN A 65 17.81 -9.10 -2.02
C ASN A 65 16.68 -10.14 -2.24
N LYS A 66 17.02 -11.43 -2.33
CA LYS A 66 16.03 -12.51 -2.52
C LYS A 66 14.98 -12.51 -1.40
N LYS A 67 15.39 -12.37 -0.13
CA LYS A 67 14.47 -12.34 1.03
C LYS A 67 13.56 -11.12 0.96
N GLY A 68 14.09 -9.95 0.63
CA GLY A 68 13.32 -8.71 0.49
C GLY A 68 12.28 -8.78 -0.63
N LYS A 69 12.67 -9.35 -1.79
CA LYS A 69 11.73 -9.58 -2.90
C LYS A 69 10.60 -10.53 -2.51
N ILE A 70 10.90 -11.63 -1.81
CA ILE A 70 9.88 -12.57 -1.32
C ILE A 70 8.93 -11.88 -0.35
N LEU A 71 9.46 -11.07 0.59
CA LEU A 71 8.62 -10.33 1.53
C LEU A 71 7.70 -9.34 0.81
N LEU A 72 8.25 -8.56 -0.13
CA LEU A 72 7.47 -7.63 -0.93
C LEU A 72 6.36 -8.34 -1.72
N SER A 73 6.67 -9.49 -2.34
CA SER A 73 5.65 -10.27 -3.05
C SER A 73 4.52 -10.73 -2.13
N LYS A 74 4.84 -11.13 -0.89
CA LYS A 74 3.82 -11.52 0.11
C LYS A 74 2.96 -10.32 0.51
N GLU A 75 3.57 -9.17 0.79
CA GLU A 75 2.83 -7.94 1.12
C GLU A 75 1.87 -7.55 -0.01
N ILE A 76 2.34 -7.57 -1.27
CA ILE A 76 1.50 -7.27 -2.44
C ILE A 76 0.32 -8.25 -2.53
N LEU A 77 0.57 -9.56 -2.37
CA LEU A 77 -0.49 -10.57 -2.40
C LEU A 77 -1.54 -10.29 -1.32
N THR A 78 -1.11 -10.02 -0.09
CA THR A 78 -2.01 -9.67 1.01
C THR A 78 -2.85 -8.42 0.69
N LYS A 79 -2.27 -7.38 0.05
CA LYS A 79 -3.06 -6.19 -0.34
C LYS A 79 -4.08 -6.49 -1.43
N ILE A 80 -3.76 -7.36 -2.38
CA ILE A 80 -4.70 -7.81 -3.42
C ILE A 80 -5.89 -8.56 -2.78
N GLU A 81 -5.62 -9.49 -1.87
CA GLU A 81 -6.66 -10.27 -1.18
C GLU A 81 -7.59 -9.35 -0.36
N LEU A 82 -7.03 -8.39 0.39
CA LEU A 82 -7.81 -7.41 1.15
C LEU A 82 -8.69 -6.53 0.24
N ALA A 83 -8.14 -6.08 -0.90
CA ALA A 83 -8.89 -5.28 -1.86
C ALA A 83 -10.08 -6.06 -2.45
N GLN A 84 -9.93 -7.36 -2.72
CA GLN A 84 -11.01 -8.22 -3.23
C GLN A 84 -12.15 -8.39 -2.23
N VAL A 85 -11.83 -8.57 -0.93
CA VAL A 85 -12.84 -8.68 0.14
C VAL A 85 -13.68 -7.41 0.25
N ASN A 86 -13.07 -6.24 0.12
CA ASN A 86 -13.80 -4.97 0.20
C ASN A 86 -14.80 -4.80 -0.96
N VAL A 87 -14.45 -5.25 -2.17
CA VAL A 87 -15.36 -5.24 -3.33
C VAL A 87 -16.59 -6.12 -3.10
N HIS A 88 -16.43 -7.29 -2.47
CA HIS A 88 -17.54 -8.21 -2.21
C HIS A 88 -18.52 -7.61 -1.21
N LYS A 89 -18.03 -6.99 -0.13
CA LYS A 89 -18.88 -6.30 0.87
C LYS A 89 -19.68 -5.14 0.28
N VAL A 90 -19.08 -4.34 -0.60
CA VAL A 90 -19.80 -3.25 -1.29
C VAL A 90 -20.90 -3.81 -2.20
N THR A 91 -20.67 -4.96 -2.82
CA THR A 91 -21.65 -5.60 -3.71
C THR A 91 -22.82 -6.20 -2.92
N GLU A 92 -22.55 -6.83 -1.77
CA GLU A 92 -23.58 -7.38 -0.87
C GLU A 92 -24.43 -6.29 -0.22
N GLN A 93 -23.85 -5.14 0.14
CA GLN A 93 -24.62 -4.00 0.66
C GLN A 93 -25.53 -3.38 -0.41
N LYS A 94 -25.08 -3.32 -1.67
CA LYS A 94 -25.92 -2.84 -2.78
C LYS A 94 -27.05 -3.79 -3.14
N SER A 95 -26.88 -5.11 -2.99
CA SER A 95 -27.95 -6.07 -3.25
C SER A 95 -29.04 -6.07 -2.16
N HIS A 96 -28.70 -5.71 -0.92
CA HIS A 96 -29.67 -5.58 0.18
C HIS A 96 -30.32 -4.20 0.29
N GLY A 97 -29.86 -3.21 -0.47
CA GLY A 97 -30.43 -1.85 -0.52
C GLY A 97 -31.59 -1.63 -1.49
N ASN A 98 -31.94 -2.64 -2.30
CA ASN A 98 -33.12 -2.62 -3.18
C ASN A 98 -34.26 -3.44 -2.58
N VAL A 99 -34.76 -3.01 -1.41
CA VAL A 99 -36.11 -3.42 -0.97
C VAL A 99 -37.07 -2.37 -1.52
N PHE A 100 -37.90 -2.80 -2.47
CA PHE A 100 -39.00 -2.02 -3.03
C PHE A 100 -39.91 -1.55 -1.88
N ASP A 101 -40.07 -0.24 -1.73
CA ASP A 101 -41.08 0.34 -0.82
C ASP A 101 -42.41 0.39 -1.57
N PRO A 102 -43.45 -0.38 -1.19
CA PRO A 102 -44.69 -0.47 -1.96
C PRO A 102 -45.66 0.69 -1.74
N GLU A 103 -45.32 1.76 -1.01
CA GLU A 103 -46.26 2.80 -0.56
C GLU A 103 -46.22 4.14 -1.32
N GLU A 104 -45.75 4.20 -2.57
CA GLU A 104 -46.00 5.36 -3.44
C GLU A 104 -46.91 4.99 -4.62
N VAL A 105 -48.22 5.20 -4.41
CA VAL A 105 -49.27 5.37 -5.45
C VAL A 105 -49.85 6.77 -5.32
#